data_AF-A0A316DVV6-F1
#
_entry.id   AF-A0A316DVV6-F1
#
_cell.length_a   1.000
_cell.length_b   1.000
_cell.length_c   1.000
_cell.angle_alpha   90.00
_cell.angle_beta   90.00
_cell.angle_gamma   90.00
#
_symmetry.space_group_name_H-M   'P 1'
#
loop_
_entity.id
_entity.type
_entity.pdbx_description
1 polymer ?
#
loop_
_entity_poly.entity_id
_entity_poly.type
_entity_poly.pdbx_seq_one_letter_code
_entity_poly.pdbx_strand_id
1 'polypeptide(L)'
;MVNTGDFIKRLEEILRYYDLSASSFADKIKVQRSSISHLLSGRNKPSLEFVMKVVKAIPEVDLYWLLEGKGSFPASKKTTSKAPEVKPLAPALENKEKNIPKAKGKKSIDKIVIFYSDGSFTCYEG
;
A
#
# COMPACT_ATOMS: atom_id res chain seq x y z
N MET A 1 -13.70 3.64 18.32
CA MET A 1 -14.35 4.71 17.53
C MET A 1 -13.24 5.59 16.98
N VAL A 2 -13.21 5.84 15.66
CA VAL A 2 -12.16 6.65 15.05
C VAL A 2 -12.21 8.07 15.63
N ASN A 3 -11.08 8.55 16.13
CA ASN A 3 -10.94 9.94 16.57
C ASN A 3 -10.83 10.84 15.33
N THR A 4 -11.89 11.61 15.05
CA THR A 4 -11.93 12.52 13.88
C THR A 4 -10.80 13.55 13.92
N GLY A 5 -10.46 14.08 15.09
CA GLY A 5 -9.42 15.10 15.22
C GLY A 5 -8.04 14.56 14.85
N ASP A 6 -7.71 13.35 15.32
CA ASP A 6 -6.43 12.72 15.00
C ASP A 6 -6.37 12.23 13.54
N PHE A 7 -7.51 11.81 12.99
CA PHE A 7 -7.63 11.52 11.56
C PHE A 7 -7.33 12.76 10.71
N ILE A 8 -7.89 13.92 11.06
CA ILE A 8 -7.65 15.18 10.33
C ILE A 8 -6.17 15.56 10.39
N LYS A 9 -5.52 15.45 11.55
CA LYS A 9 -4.07 15.72 11.68
C LYS A 9 -3.22 14.84 10.75
N ARG A 10 -3.54 13.55 10.66
CA ARG A 10 -2.83 12.63 9.75
C ARG A 10 -3.13 12.94 8.29
N LEU A 11 -4.35 13.37 7.97
CA LEU A 11 -4.68 13.83 6.64
C LEU A 11 -3.90 15.10 6.26
N GLU A 12 -3.74 16.04 7.20
CA GLU A 12 -2.88 17.21 7.02
C GLU A 12 -1.40 16.84 6.84
N GLU A 13 -0.92 15.82 7.56
CA GLU A 13 0.44 15.30 7.39
C GLU A 13 0.66 14.75 5.98
N ILE A 14 -0.32 14.01 5.44
CA ILE A 14 -0.30 13.57 4.03
C ILE A 14 -0.26 14.77 3.08
N LEU A 15 -1.10 15.78 3.30
CA LEU A 15 -1.14 16.99 2.46
C LEU A 15 0.21 17.71 2.45
N ARG A 16 0.83 17.88 3.62
CA ARG A 16 2.14 18.53 3.76
C ARG A 16 3.26 17.70 3.12
N TYR A 17 3.25 16.37 3.31
CA TYR A 17 4.28 15.49 2.76
C TYR A 17 4.34 15.51 1.23
N TYR A 18 3.17 15.59 0.57
CA TYR A 18 3.10 15.68 -0.90
C TYR A 18 3.01 17.12 -1.43
N ASP A 19 3.11 18.14 -0.56
CA ASP A 19 2.93 19.56 -0.89
C ASP A 19 1.63 19.85 -1.67
N LEU A 20 0.53 19.23 -1.22
CA LEU A 20 -0.78 19.32 -1.87
C LEU A 20 -1.70 20.29 -1.13
N SER A 21 -2.38 21.14 -1.90
CA SER A 21 -3.55 21.86 -1.40
C SER A 21 -4.74 20.90 -1.19
N ALA A 22 -5.67 21.29 -0.32
CA ALA A 22 -6.92 20.55 -0.11
C ALA A 22 -7.71 20.31 -1.41
N SER A 23 -7.71 21.30 -2.31
CA SER A 23 -8.37 21.21 -3.62
C SER A 23 -7.68 20.19 -4.54
N SER A 24 -6.35 20.28 -4.66
CA SER A 24 -5.56 19.37 -5.49
C SER A 24 -5.64 17.94 -4.98
N PHE A 25 -5.68 17.75 -3.66
CA PHE A 25 -5.88 16.45 -3.04
C PHE A 25 -7.27 15.87 -3.35
N ALA A 26 -8.33 16.67 -3.27
CA ALA A 26 -9.68 16.25 -3.63
C ALA A 26 -9.74 15.73 -5.08
N ASP A 27 -9.11 16.48 -5.99
CA ASP A 27 -9.04 16.14 -7.41
C ASP A 27 -8.25 14.82 -7.61
N LYS A 28 -7.12 14.65 -6.90
CA LYS A 28 -6.27 13.43 -6.95
C LYS A 28 -7.03 12.17 -6.54
N ILE A 29 -7.82 12.24 -5.48
CA ILE A 29 -8.58 11.08 -4.98
C ILE A 29 -10.01 11.00 -5.56
N LYS A 30 -10.35 11.90 -6.49
CA LYS A 30 -11.67 11.97 -7.16
C LYS A 30 -12.83 12.04 -6.16
N VAL A 31 -12.77 13.03 -5.28
CA VAL A 31 -13.86 13.40 -4.37
C VAL A 31 -14.17 14.89 -4.50
N GLN A 32 -15.34 15.29 -4.03
CA GLN A 32 -15.75 16.69 -4.08
C GLN A 32 -14.90 17.55 -3.13
N ARG A 33 -14.44 18.72 -3.59
CA ARG A 33 -13.62 19.66 -2.79
C ARG A 33 -14.31 20.10 -1.49
N SER A 34 -15.63 20.27 -1.52
CA SER A 34 -16.44 20.57 -0.33
C SER A 34 -16.35 19.47 0.73
N SER A 35 -16.22 18.20 0.32
CA SER A 35 -16.04 17.08 1.24
C SER A 35 -14.74 17.20 2.03
N ILE A 36 -13.64 17.57 1.37
CA ILE A 36 -12.36 17.83 2.05
C ILE A 36 -12.49 19.03 3.00
N SER A 37 -13.10 20.12 2.55
CA SER A 37 -13.24 21.33 3.38
C SER A 37 -14.08 21.08 4.65
N HIS A 38 -15.21 20.38 4.53
CA HIS A 38 -16.04 20.02 5.68
C HIS A 38 -15.37 19.02 6.62
N LEU A 39 -14.54 18.12 6.09
CA LEU A 39 -13.76 17.17 6.88
C LEU A 39 -12.65 17.87 7.66
N LEU A 40 -11.84 18.71 7.01
CA LEU A 40 -10.74 19.44 7.65
C LEU A 40 -11.23 20.44 8.70
N SER A 41 -12.44 21.01 8.52
CA SER A 41 -13.06 21.86 9.54
C SER A 41 -13.69 21.10 10.72
N GLY A 42 -13.62 19.76 10.73
CA GLY A 42 -14.11 18.93 11.83
C GLY A 42 -15.62 18.78 11.91
N ARG A 43 -16.39 19.30 10.94
CA ARG A 43 -17.85 19.18 10.94
C ARG A 43 -18.33 17.79 10.53
N ASN A 44 -17.53 17.08 9.72
CA ASN A 44 -17.89 15.77 9.18
C ASN A 44 -16.92 14.68 9.65
N LYS A 45 -17.45 13.46 9.84
CA LYS A 45 -16.64 12.25 9.96
C LYS A 45 -16.23 11.75 8.57
N PRO A 46 -15.03 11.19 8.41
CA PRO A 46 -14.65 10.55 7.16
C PRO A 46 -15.56 9.34 6.92
N SER A 47 -16.08 9.21 5.69
CA SER A 47 -16.81 8.01 5.29
C SER A 47 -15.82 6.88 4.95
N LEU A 48 -16.28 5.63 5.01
CA LEU A 48 -15.46 4.48 4.60
C LEU A 48 -14.97 4.64 3.16
N GLU A 49 -15.86 5.01 2.23
CA GLU A 49 -15.53 5.29 0.83
C GLU A 49 -14.39 6.30 0.69
N PHE A 50 -14.43 7.38 1.48
CA PHE A 50 -13.36 8.36 1.49
C PHE A 50 -12.02 7.75 1.91
N VAL A 51 -12.00 7.04 3.03
CA VAL A 51 -10.80 6.39 3.56
C VAL A 51 -10.21 5.41 2.54
N MET A 52 -11.06 4.59 1.93
CA MET A 52 -10.64 3.62 0.91
C MET A 52 -10.04 4.31 -0.32
N LYS A 53 -10.60 5.44 -0.76
CA LYS A 53 -10.03 6.23 -1.86
C LYS A 53 -8.66 6.81 -1.52
N VAL A 54 -8.44 7.27 -0.28
CA VAL A 54 -7.14 7.79 0.17
C VAL A 54 -6.07 6.70 0.09
N VAL A 55 -6.30 5.56 0.75
CA VAL A 55 -5.33 4.44 0.78
C VAL A 55 -5.07 3.88 -0.61
N LYS A 56 -6.09 3.83 -1.48
CA LYS A 56 -5.93 3.38 -2.87
C LYS A 56 -5.13 4.36 -3.73
N ALA A 57 -5.29 5.67 -3.52
CA ALA A 57 -4.61 6.71 -4.27
C ALA A 57 -3.19 7.01 -3.76
N ILE A 58 -2.87 6.59 -2.54
CA ILE A 58 -1.59 6.82 -1.88
C ILE A 58 -1.14 5.51 -1.21
N PRO A 59 -0.44 4.62 -1.95
CA PRO A 59 -0.03 3.31 -1.44
C PRO A 59 0.93 3.37 -0.25
N GLU A 60 1.56 4.53 0.00
CA GLU A 60 2.42 4.77 1.16
C GLU A 60 1.62 5.00 2.45
N VAL A 61 0.32 5.27 2.35
CA VAL A 61 -0.58 5.45 3.50
C VAL A 61 -1.14 4.10 3.93
N ASP A 62 -0.72 3.65 5.10
CA ASP A 62 -1.33 2.49 5.75
C ASP A 62 -2.71 2.83 6.34
N LEU A 63 -3.68 1.94 6.14
CA LEU A 63 -5.06 2.13 6.61
C LEU A 63 -5.13 2.22 8.14
N TYR A 64 -4.37 1.36 8.84
CA TYR A 64 -4.38 1.31 10.29
C TYR A 64 -3.68 2.54 10.88
N TRP A 65 -2.62 3.01 10.24
CA TRP A 65 -1.99 4.29 10.58
C TRP A 65 -2.97 5.45 10.39
N LEU A 66 -3.67 5.53 9.26
CA LEU A 66 -4.60 6.61 8.98
C LEU A 66 -5.77 6.67 9.99
N LEU A 67 -6.30 5.51 10.40
CA LEU A 67 -7.46 5.43 11.30
C LEU A 67 -7.09 5.51 12.78
N GLU A 68 -6.04 4.81 13.21
CA GLU A 68 -5.71 4.58 14.63
C GLU A 68 -4.34 5.18 15.01
N GLY A 69 -3.58 5.72 14.06
CA GLY A 69 -2.25 6.29 14.29
C GLY A 69 -1.16 5.25 14.57
N LYS A 70 -1.45 3.96 14.35
CA LYS A 70 -0.53 2.85 14.61
C LYS A 70 0.15 2.42 13.33
N GLY A 71 1.48 2.38 13.34
CA GLY A 71 2.30 2.14 12.15
C GLY A 71 3.11 3.39 11.80
N SER A 72 3.45 3.55 10.53
CA SER A 72 4.22 4.69 10.05
C SER A 72 3.74 5.13 8.68
N PHE A 73 3.69 6.44 8.48
CA PHE A 73 3.60 7.07 7.17
C PHE A 73 4.83 7.96 6.98
N PRO A 74 5.47 7.94 5.81
CA PRO A 74 5.24 7.01 4.70
C PRO A 74 5.62 5.56 5.06
N ALA A 75 4.83 4.58 4.61
CA ALA A 75 5.15 3.17 4.84
C ALA A 75 6.42 2.80 4.08
N SER A 76 7.46 2.36 4.80
CA SER A 76 8.67 1.84 4.17
C SER A 76 8.30 0.68 3.25
N LYS A 77 8.62 0.80 1.95
CA LYS A 77 8.18 -0.06 0.83
C LYS A 77 8.02 -1.53 1.25
N LYS A 78 6.83 -1.91 1.69
CA LYS A 78 6.39 -3.29 1.59
C LYS A 78 5.92 -3.43 0.16
N THR A 79 6.66 -4.22 -0.62
CA THR A 79 6.29 -4.70 -1.94
C THR A 79 4.92 -5.36 -1.87
N THR A 80 3.85 -4.56 -1.96
CA THR A 80 2.51 -5.03 -2.26
C THR A 80 2.52 -5.39 -3.74
N SER A 81 2.89 -6.64 -3.98
CA SER A 81 2.60 -7.39 -5.19
C SER A 81 1.15 -7.13 -5.60
N LYS A 82 0.97 -6.21 -6.55
CA LYS A 82 -0.28 -6.07 -7.27
C LYS A 82 -0.46 -7.35 -8.09
N ALA A 83 -1.64 -7.94 -8.00
CA ALA A 83 -2.04 -9.17 -8.68
C ALA A 83 -1.64 -9.21 -10.17
N PRO A 84 -1.45 -10.41 -10.75
CA PRO A 84 -0.96 -10.57 -12.12
C PRO A 84 -2.01 -10.07 -13.11
N GLU A 85 -1.67 -9.01 -13.84
CA GLU A 85 -2.34 -8.70 -15.09
C GLU A 85 -1.86 -9.75 -16.11
N VAL A 86 -2.66 -10.82 -16.28
CA VAL A 86 -2.45 -11.86 -17.29
C VAL A 86 -2.53 -11.23 -18.68
N LYS A 87 -1.37 -10.85 -19.22
CA LYS A 87 -1.19 -10.73 -20.67
C LYS A 87 -0.94 -12.13 -21.23
N PRO A 88 -1.63 -12.58 -22.30
CA PRO A 88 -1.34 -13.87 -22.91
C PRO A 88 0.09 -13.88 -23.44
N LEU A 89 0.94 -14.69 -22.81
CA LEU A 89 2.31 -14.94 -23.27
C LEU A 89 2.24 -15.97 -24.41
N ALA A 90 2.40 -15.52 -25.65
CA ALA A 90 2.83 -16.39 -26.73
C ALA A 90 4.29 -16.82 -26.45
N PRO A 91 4.67 -18.09 -26.70
CA PRO A 91 6.00 -18.58 -26.39
C PRO A 91 7.00 -18.08 -27.45
N ALA A 92 7.83 -17.11 -27.08
CA ALA A 92 9.06 -16.80 -27.79
C ALA A 92 10.24 -17.19 -26.89
N LEU A 93 10.87 -18.30 -27.25
CA LEU A 93 12.18 -18.69 -26.78
C LEU A 93 13.17 -17.58 -27.11
N GLU A 94 13.84 -17.00 -26.11
CA GLU A 94 15.17 -16.46 -26.34
C GLU A 94 15.99 -16.36 -25.05
N ASN A 95 17.15 -17.02 -25.09
CA ASN A 95 18.18 -17.01 -24.08
C ASN A 95 18.69 -15.59 -23.80
N LYS A 96 18.68 -15.17 -22.53
CA LYS A 96 19.64 -14.17 -22.03
C LYS A 96 20.23 -14.59 -20.69
N GLU A 97 21.46 -15.08 -20.79
CA GLU A 97 22.43 -15.15 -19.71
C GLU A 97 22.78 -13.76 -19.13
N LYS A 98 23.07 -13.77 -17.81
CA LYS A 98 23.95 -12.87 -17.02
C LYS A 98 23.43 -11.49 -16.58
N ASN A 99 23.09 -11.38 -15.29
CA ASN A 99 24.01 -10.84 -14.25
C ASN A 99 23.34 -10.85 -12.86
N ILE A 100 23.82 -11.71 -11.96
CA ILE A 100 23.52 -11.66 -10.52
C ILE A 100 24.83 -11.33 -9.80
N PRO A 101 24.90 -10.28 -8.96
CA PRO A 101 26.08 -10.03 -8.16
C PRO A 101 26.28 -11.16 -7.14
N LYS A 102 27.43 -11.83 -7.27
CA LYS A 102 27.94 -12.91 -6.41
C LYS A 102 28.19 -12.38 -4.99
N ALA A 103 27.27 -12.64 -4.06
CA ALA A 103 27.56 -12.58 -2.63
C ALA A 103 28.05 -13.96 -2.16
N LYS A 104 29.29 -14.01 -1.67
CA LYS A 104 29.97 -15.20 -1.14
C LYS A 104 29.31 -15.66 0.16
N GLY A 105 28.97 -16.95 0.21
CA GLY A 105 28.53 -17.68 1.41
C GLY A 105 27.73 -18.90 0.98
N LYS A 106 28.14 -20.13 1.38
CA LYS A 106 27.35 -21.34 1.16
C LYS A 106 26.05 -21.18 1.95
N LYS A 107 24.96 -20.85 1.28
CA LYS A 107 23.62 -20.81 1.89
C LYS A 107 23.10 -22.24 1.94
N SER A 108 22.96 -22.80 3.14
CA SER A 108 22.19 -24.02 3.39
C SER A 108 20.71 -23.66 3.43
N ILE A 109 19.86 -24.56 2.92
CA ILE A 109 18.42 -24.42 3.01
C ILE A 109 18.01 -24.81 4.43
N ASP A 110 17.40 -23.89 5.16
CA ASP A 110 16.89 -24.12 6.52
C ASP A 110 15.46 -24.67 6.50
N LYS A 111 14.62 -24.14 5.59
CA LYS A 111 13.22 -24.53 5.46
C LYS A 111 12.70 -24.35 4.04
N ILE A 112 11.86 -25.27 3.59
CA ILE A 112 11.07 -25.16 2.36
C ILE A 112 9.59 -25.22 2.75
N VAL A 113 8.78 -24.27 2.26
CA VAL A 113 7.32 -24.32 2.37
C VAL A 113 6.72 -24.33 0.97
N ILE A 114 5.96 -25.38 0.65
CA ILE A 114 5.27 -25.55 -0.63
C ILE A 114 3.79 -25.26 -0.41
N PHE A 115 3.21 -24.34 -1.18
CA PHE A 115 1.77 -24.05 -1.17
C PHE A 115 1.08 -24.72 -2.35
N TYR A 116 -0.03 -25.40 -2.08
CA TYR A 116 -0.86 -26.02 -3.10
C TYR A 116 -2.06 -25.12 -3.44
N SER A 117 -2.64 -25.32 -4.61
CA SER A 117 -3.79 -24.54 -5.10
C SER A 117 -5.08 -24.76 -4.29
N ASP A 118 -5.15 -25.83 -3.50
CA ASP A 118 -6.24 -26.13 -2.57
C ASP A 118 -6.09 -25.41 -1.22
N GLY A 119 -5.04 -24.60 -1.06
CA GLY A 119 -4.75 -23.85 0.17
C GLY A 119 -4.00 -24.65 1.23
N SER A 120 -3.67 -25.92 0.97
CA SER A 120 -2.78 -26.69 1.85
C SER A 120 -1.31 -26.27 1.67
N PHE A 121 -0.47 -26.59 2.65
CA PHE A 121 0.97 -26.41 2.52
C PHE A 121 1.75 -27.57 3.14
N THR A 122 2.95 -27.83 2.60
CA THR A 122 3.92 -28.75 3.19
C THR A 122 5.18 -28.01 3.61
N CYS A 123 5.65 -28.28 4.83
CA CYS A 123 6.89 -27.75 5.38
C CYS A 123 7.94 -28.85 5.42
N TYR A 124 9.12 -28.57 4.89
CA TYR A 124 10.31 -29.41 5.01
C TYR A 124 11.39 -28.62 5.75
N GLU A 125 11.98 -29.22 6.76
CA GLU A 125 13.11 -28.66 7.51
C GLU A 125 14.37 -29.45 7.13
N GLY A 126 15.48 -28.73 6.94
CA GLY A 126 16.75 -29.27 6.45
C GLY A 126 17.64 -29.85 7.53
#